data_AF-A0A4V2QDP2-F1
#
_entry.id   AF-A0A4V2QDP2-F1
#
_cell.length_a   1.000
_cell.length_b   1.000
_cell.length_c   1.000
_cell.angle_alpha   90.00
_cell.angle_beta   90.00
_cell.angle_gamma   90.00
#
_symmetry.space_group_name_H-M   'P 1'
#
loop_
_entity.id
_entity.type
_entity.pdbx_description
1 polymer ?
#
loop_
_entity_poly.entity_id
_entity_poly.type
_entity_poly.pdbx_seq_one_letter_code
_entity_poly.pdbx_strand_id
1 'polypeptide(L)'
;MAEDKHGYWDFEKYQEGDLSGEGYLPDDQGRYYHLARRARDNGWRNLIPISPGSKACYVTGWDRWGREEPTDAEIRDWIEGSRRKGLGEHIGFGFAHNGTLIVIDLDYEDENDVKRRLRYLSENVPGTPMIRIGKSPGCQIYYRAGPTAYGRQCGPEIFHLNKQTVLFGWHARAERSYRWKGGSPACRRLIDVPKIHGKDIDGFLMRFGHDRMPGRQGGMVMSILKDWKGLDPMTLNDMAARLSLATKSMRHPTCQALVSYAYFYMYSVEDITAVLQPVFLSLFERGERRGLVREFEGLIKYAVDENNRAIKGITVPGVPL
;
A
#
# COMPACT_ATOMS: atom_id res chain seq x y z
N MET A 1 -14.95 29.81 11.49
CA MET A 1 -13.74 30.53 11.03
C MET A 1 -12.85 29.52 10.35
N ALA A 2 -12.61 29.66 9.05
CA ALA A 2 -11.71 28.76 8.33
C ALA A 2 -10.28 29.21 8.63
N GLU A 3 -9.62 28.53 9.57
CA GLU A 3 -8.18 28.69 9.78
C GLU A 3 -7.44 28.48 8.45
N ASP A 4 -6.40 29.29 8.25
CA ASP A 4 -5.58 29.28 7.06
C ASP A 4 -4.95 27.89 6.84
N LYS A 5 -5.59 27.09 5.98
CA LYS A 5 -5.14 25.75 5.57
C LYS A 5 -3.75 25.77 4.89
N HIS A 6 -3.19 26.94 4.57
CA HIS A 6 -1.89 27.02 3.89
C HIS A 6 -0.72 26.70 4.84
N GLY A 7 -0.84 26.97 6.14
CA GLY A 7 0.23 26.70 7.12
C GLY A 7 0.37 25.22 7.51
N TYR A 8 -0.71 24.43 7.43
CA TYR A 8 -0.71 23.01 7.84
C TYR A 8 0.31 22.17 7.05
N TRP A 9 0.53 22.54 5.79
CA TRP A 9 1.36 21.82 4.83
C TRP A 9 2.83 22.30 4.78
N ASP A 10 3.20 23.27 5.61
CA ASP A 10 4.57 23.71 5.78
C ASP A 10 5.35 22.69 6.63
N PHE A 11 6.17 21.85 6.00
CA PHE A 11 6.94 20.81 6.67
C PHE A 11 7.96 21.34 7.68
N GLU A 12 8.31 22.63 7.61
CA GLU A 12 9.21 23.29 8.55
C GLU A 12 8.48 23.77 9.82
N LYS A 13 7.20 24.14 9.69
CA LYS A 13 6.31 24.43 10.82
C LYS A 13 5.79 23.14 11.44
N TYR A 14 6.70 22.54 12.18
CA TYR A 14 6.49 21.35 12.96
C TYR A 14 5.61 21.63 14.18
N GLN A 15 4.59 20.80 14.40
CA GLN A 15 3.91 20.69 15.69
C GLN A 15 4.06 19.24 16.13
N GLU A 16 4.98 19.02 17.05
CA GLU A 16 5.22 17.73 17.71
C GLU A 16 4.01 17.32 18.56
N GLY A 17 3.21 18.30 18.97
CA GLY A 17 1.95 18.11 19.67
C GLY A 17 0.79 17.71 18.78
N ASP A 18 -0.19 17.03 19.36
CA ASP A 18 -1.57 17.18 18.90
C ASP A 18 -2.04 18.64 19.13
N LEU A 19 -3.33 18.90 18.94
CA LEU A 19 -3.91 20.23 19.21
C LEU A 19 -3.67 20.73 20.66
N SER A 20 -3.22 19.87 21.59
CA SER A 20 -2.89 20.20 22.98
C SER A 20 -1.39 20.47 23.23
N GLY A 21 -0.50 20.21 22.27
CA GLY A 21 0.94 20.53 22.40
C GLY A 21 1.82 19.42 23.00
N GLU A 22 1.26 18.26 23.39
CA GLU A 22 2.06 17.15 23.94
C GLU A 22 2.70 16.30 22.83
N GLY A 23 4.04 16.31 22.77
CA GLY A 23 4.83 15.49 21.87
C GLY A 23 4.84 14.01 22.26
N TYR A 24 4.61 13.12 21.30
CA TYR A 24 4.69 11.66 21.51
C TYR A 24 6.03 11.13 21.00
N LEU A 25 7.08 11.49 21.72
CA LEU A 25 8.44 11.02 21.51
C LEU A 25 8.68 9.66 22.19
N PRO A 26 9.73 8.91 21.80
CA PRO A 26 10.20 7.82 22.65
C PRO A 26 10.51 8.33 24.06
N ASP A 27 10.55 7.44 25.04
CA ASP A 27 10.97 7.83 26.39
C ASP A 27 12.45 8.25 26.43
N ASP A 28 12.94 8.62 27.62
CA ASP A 28 14.33 9.00 27.86
C ASP A 28 15.35 7.91 27.46
N GLN A 29 14.89 6.67 27.34
CA GLN A 29 15.66 5.52 26.89
C GLN A 29 15.42 5.16 25.42
N GLY A 30 14.72 5.99 24.64
CA GLY A 30 14.50 5.74 23.22
C GLY A 30 13.49 4.61 22.93
N ARG A 31 12.64 4.24 23.90
CA ARG A 31 11.67 3.14 23.78
C ARG A 31 10.30 3.65 23.33
N TYR A 32 9.53 2.78 22.65
CA TYR A 32 8.24 3.13 22.05
C TYR A 32 7.04 2.39 22.66
N TYR A 33 7.25 1.56 23.69
CA TYR A 33 6.20 0.70 24.24
C TYR A 33 5.05 1.49 24.89
N HIS A 34 5.33 2.60 25.57
CA HIS A 34 4.29 3.47 26.12
C HIS A 34 3.40 4.06 25.00
N LEU A 35 3.98 4.42 23.85
CA LEU A 35 3.23 4.89 22.69
C LEU A 35 2.34 3.79 22.10
N ALA A 36 2.85 2.56 22.02
CA ALA A 36 2.08 1.41 21.55
C ALA A 36 0.87 1.12 22.45
N ARG A 37 1.05 1.18 23.78
CA ARG A 37 -0.05 1.05 24.74
C ARG A 37 -1.12 2.13 24.53
N ARG A 38 -0.70 3.40 24.44
CA ARG A 38 -1.60 4.52 24.18
C ARG A 38 -2.33 4.39 22.83
N ALA A 39 -1.63 3.92 21.80
CA ALA A 39 -2.24 3.68 20.49
C ALA A 39 -3.33 2.60 20.56
N ARG A 40 -3.09 1.52 21.31
CA ARG A 40 -4.11 0.48 21.53
C ARG A 40 -5.33 1.03 22.27
N ASP A 41 -5.13 1.86 23.30
CA ASP A 41 -6.21 2.52 24.04
C ASP A 41 -7.03 3.44 23.12
N ASN A 42 -6.38 4.04 22.11
CA ASN A 42 -6.97 4.84 21.06
C ASN A 42 -7.60 4.04 19.90
N GLY A 43 -7.67 2.70 20.01
CA GLY A 43 -8.30 1.84 19.01
C GLY A 43 -7.38 1.40 17.86
N TRP A 44 -6.09 1.70 17.90
CA TRP A 44 -5.10 1.20 16.95
C TRP A 44 -4.59 -0.18 17.39
N ARG A 45 -5.47 -1.18 17.32
CA ARG A 45 -5.25 -2.44 18.04
C ARG A 45 -4.44 -3.48 17.27
N ASN A 46 -4.41 -3.43 15.94
CA ASN A 46 -3.66 -4.36 15.07
C ASN A 46 -2.15 -4.07 15.04
N LEU A 47 -1.52 -3.99 16.22
CA LEU A 47 -0.12 -3.65 16.37
C LEU A 47 0.81 -4.78 15.96
N ILE A 48 1.98 -4.44 15.43
CA ILE A 48 3.06 -5.39 15.11
C ILE A 48 4.42 -4.82 15.55
N PRO A 49 5.40 -5.66 15.93
CA PRO A 49 6.71 -5.17 16.32
C PRO A 49 7.55 -4.86 15.07
N ILE A 50 8.26 -3.74 15.07
CA ILE A 50 9.13 -3.32 13.96
C ILE A 50 10.58 -3.40 14.41
N SER A 51 11.42 -4.03 13.60
CA SER A 51 12.85 -4.16 13.89
C SER A 51 13.51 -2.78 14.01
N PRO A 52 14.40 -2.54 15.00
CA PRO A 52 15.09 -1.26 15.17
C PRO A 52 15.82 -0.83 13.90
N GLY A 53 15.67 0.45 13.52
CA GLY A 53 16.31 1.01 12.33
C GLY A 53 15.82 0.46 10.98
N SER A 54 14.77 -0.37 10.97
CA SER A 54 14.22 -0.96 9.76
C SER A 54 12.74 -0.62 9.60
N LYS A 55 12.20 -0.89 8.41
CA LYS A 55 10.76 -0.92 8.15
C LYS A 55 10.18 -2.35 8.20
N ALA A 56 11.02 -3.36 8.46
CA ALA A 56 10.62 -4.76 8.52
C ALA A 56 9.98 -5.11 9.86
N CYS A 57 8.99 -6.02 9.83
CA CYS A 57 8.47 -6.59 11.07
C CYS A 57 9.54 -7.44 11.76
N TYR A 58 9.61 -7.35 13.07
CA TYR A 58 10.55 -8.10 13.90
C TYR A 58 10.27 -9.60 13.94
N VAL A 59 9.01 -9.99 13.70
CA VAL A 59 8.54 -11.37 13.73
C VAL A 59 8.01 -11.80 12.36
N THR A 60 8.02 -13.11 12.11
CA THR A 60 7.40 -13.73 10.93
C THR A 60 5.91 -13.96 11.15
N GLY A 61 5.14 -14.12 10.07
CA GLY A 61 3.68 -14.35 10.16
C GLY A 61 2.89 -13.17 10.71
N TRP A 62 3.44 -11.96 10.59
CA TRP A 62 2.89 -10.76 11.19
C TRP A 62 1.55 -10.32 10.63
N ASP A 63 1.21 -10.77 9.44
CA ASP A 63 -0.07 -10.49 8.78
C ASP A 63 -1.26 -11.05 9.57
N ARG A 64 -1.03 -12.05 10.45
CA ARG A 64 -2.07 -12.57 11.34
C ARG A 64 -2.69 -11.47 12.20
N TRP A 65 -1.90 -10.51 12.67
CA TRP A 65 -2.40 -9.41 13.49
C TRP A 65 -3.21 -8.36 12.71
N GLY A 66 -3.38 -8.53 11.39
CA GLY A 66 -4.45 -7.85 10.66
C GLY A 66 -5.82 -8.43 10.98
N ARG A 67 -5.90 -9.70 11.38
CA ARG A 67 -7.17 -10.39 11.70
C ARG A 67 -7.42 -10.48 13.20
N GLU A 68 -6.36 -10.53 14.00
CA GLU A 68 -6.42 -10.64 15.46
C GLU A 68 -5.64 -9.52 16.16
N GLU A 69 -6.04 -9.15 17.37
CA GLU A 69 -5.29 -8.17 18.17
C GLU A 69 -4.19 -8.88 18.96
N PRO A 70 -2.94 -8.40 18.96
CA PRO A 70 -1.91 -8.97 19.81
C PRO A 70 -2.25 -8.77 21.28
N THR A 71 -2.03 -9.82 22.06
CA THR A 71 -2.17 -9.82 23.51
C THR A 71 -1.05 -9.04 24.20
N ASP A 72 -1.26 -8.63 25.45
CA ASP A 72 -0.21 -8.04 26.28
C ASP A 72 1.00 -8.96 26.47
N ALA A 73 0.77 -10.27 26.51
CA ALA A 73 1.83 -11.26 26.62
C ALA A 73 2.70 -11.27 25.36
N GLU A 74 2.10 -11.32 24.17
CA GLU A 74 2.83 -11.27 22.90
C GLU A 74 3.65 -9.98 22.76
N ILE A 75 3.07 -8.83 23.12
CA ILE A 75 3.80 -7.56 23.03
C ILE A 75 5.01 -7.56 23.97
N ARG A 76 4.86 -8.08 25.21
CA ARG A 76 5.99 -8.23 26.14
C ARG A 76 7.05 -9.21 25.60
N ASP A 77 6.62 -10.31 25.00
CA ASP A 77 7.51 -11.31 24.42
C ASP A 77 8.32 -10.74 23.25
N TRP A 78 7.77 -9.82 22.46
CA TRP A 78 8.52 -9.14 21.41
C TRP A 78 9.63 -8.25 21.98
N ILE A 79 9.34 -7.51 23.06
CA ILE A 79 10.31 -6.64 23.73
C ILE A 79 11.44 -7.48 24.33
N GLU A 80 11.09 -8.51 25.11
CA GLU A 80 12.08 -9.39 25.73
C GLU A 80 12.86 -10.21 24.68
N GLY A 81 12.19 -10.66 23.63
CA GLY A 81 12.82 -11.31 22.48
C GLY A 81 13.85 -10.41 21.80
N SER A 82 13.55 -9.13 21.62
CA SER A 82 14.47 -8.15 21.04
C SER A 82 15.71 -7.97 21.91
N ARG A 83 15.52 -7.82 23.23
CA ARG A 83 16.60 -7.74 24.22
C ARG A 83 17.51 -8.96 24.15
N ARG A 84 16.95 -10.18 24.14
CA ARG A 84 17.73 -11.43 24.03
C ARG A 84 18.55 -11.54 22.75
N LYS A 85 18.11 -10.90 21.65
CA LYS A 85 18.85 -10.86 20.37
C LYS A 85 19.88 -9.72 20.29
N GLY A 86 20.09 -8.96 21.36
CA GLY A 86 21.02 -7.84 21.38
C GLY A 86 20.58 -6.64 20.55
N LEU A 87 19.30 -6.58 20.15
CA LEU A 87 18.73 -5.46 19.39
C LEU A 87 18.23 -4.33 20.31
N GLY A 88 18.30 -4.53 21.63
CA GLY A 88 17.87 -3.57 22.65
C GLY A 88 16.36 -3.49 22.84
N GLU A 89 15.91 -2.52 23.65
CA GLU A 89 14.50 -2.25 23.95
C GLU A 89 13.85 -1.26 22.95
N HIS A 90 14.57 -0.92 21.88
CA HIS A 90 14.18 0.14 20.93
C HIS A 90 13.34 -0.38 19.75
N ILE A 91 12.61 -1.49 19.93
CA ILE A 91 11.72 -1.97 18.87
C ILE A 91 10.67 -0.90 18.57
N GLY A 92 10.43 -0.69 17.28
CA GLY A 92 9.32 0.12 16.83
C GLY A 92 8.01 -0.65 16.92
N PHE A 93 6.92 0.05 16.64
CA PHE A 93 5.60 -0.54 16.50
C PHE A 93 4.96 -0.09 15.20
N GLY A 94 4.33 -1.01 14.51
CA GLY A 94 3.61 -0.81 13.27
C GLY A 94 2.14 -1.17 13.40
N PHE A 95 1.44 -1.09 12.28
CA PHE A 95 0.06 -1.50 12.13
C PHE A 95 -0.05 -2.51 10.98
N ALA A 96 -0.64 -3.66 11.26
CA ALA A 96 -1.04 -4.63 10.24
C ALA A 96 -2.40 -4.22 9.65
N HIS A 97 -2.40 -3.93 8.36
CA HIS A 97 -3.56 -3.39 7.67
C HIS A 97 -4.67 -4.44 7.47
N ASN A 98 -5.88 -4.11 7.94
CA ASN A 98 -7.05 -4.99 7.99
C ASN A 98 -8.30 -4.41 7.30
N GLY A 99 -8.10 -3.45 6.41
CA GLY A 99 -9.20 -2.79 5.70
C GLY A 99 -9.86 -1.65 6.47
N THR A 100 -9.46 -1.36 7.72
CA THR A 100 -10.01 -0.22 8.48
C THR A 100 -9.32 1.11 8.17
N LEU A 101 -8.12 1.05 7.60
CA LEU A 101 -7.28 2.21 7.28
C LEU A 101 -6.93 2.26 5.80
N ILE A 102 -6.78 3.48 5.31
CA ILE A 102 -6.14 3.81 4.04
C ILE A 102 -4.93 4.66 4.38
N VAL A 103 -3.75 4.20 3.98
CA VAL A 103 -2.51 4.98 4.11
C VAL A 103 -1.95 5.25 2.72
N ILE A 104 -1.87 6.52 2.35
CA ILE A 104 -1.31 6.96 1.08
C ILE A 104 0.16 7.31 1.32
N ASP A 105 1.07 6.59 0.66
CA ASP A 105 2.51 6.80 0.78
C ASP A 105 3.03 7.73 -0.32
N LEU A 106 3.48 8.91 0.10
CA LEU A 106 4.09 9.92 -0.75
C LEU A 106 5.61 9.90 -0.56
N ASP A 107 6.27 8.83 -1.02
CA ASP A 107 7.74 8.72 -1.03
C ASP A 107 8.32 9.38 -2.28
N TYR A 108 8.23 10.72 -2.32
CA TYR A 108 8.73 11.58 -3.39
C TYR A 108 9.82 12.52 -2.87
N GLU A 109 10.80 12.83 -3.71
CA GLU A 109 11.88 13.78 -3.40
C GLU A 109 11.52 15.23 -3.78
N ASP A 110 10.59 15.42 -4.72
CA ASP A 110 10.10 16.74 -5.12
C ASP A 110 9.05 17.27 -4.13
N GLU A 111 9.46 18.26 -3.33
CA GLU A 111 8.61 18.91 -2.34
C GLU A 111 7.38 19.59 -2.97
N ASN A 112 7.50 20.15 -4.17
CA ASN A 112 6.37 20.80 -4.85
C ASN A 112 5.33 19.77 -5.30
N ASP A 113 5.76 18.60 -5.73
CA ASP A 113 4.83 17.51 -6.07
C ASP A 113 4.12 16.98 -4.83
N VAL A 114 4.85 16.77 -3.72
CA VAL A 114 4.24 16.40 -2.45
C VAL A 114 3.20 17.45 -2.00
N LYS A 115 3.56 18.75 -2.01
CA LYS A 115 2.64 19.84 -1.66
C LYS A 115 1.39 19.87 -2.54
N ARG A 116 1.53 19.63 -3.86
CA ARG A 116 0.39 19.55 -4.79
C ARG A 116 -0.55 18.41 -4.45
N ARG A 117 -0.02 17.22 -4.14
CA ARG A 117 -0.82 16.04 -3.75
C ARG A 117 -1.53 16.25 -2.41
N LEU A 118 -0.83 16.82 -1.44
CA LEU A 118 -1.38 17.15 -0.12
C LEU A 118 -2.51 18.19 -0.23
N ARG A 119 -2.29 19.24 -1.04
CA ARG A 119 -3.32 20.25 -1.31
C ARG A 119 -4.58 19.61 -1.91
N TYR A 120 -4.42 18.78 -2.94
CA TYR A 120 -5.55 18.08 -3.55
C TYR A 120 -6.34 17.28 -2.50
N LEU A 121 -5.65 16.52 -1.64
CA LEU A 121 -6.30 15.75 -0.60
C LEU A 121 -7.03 16.66 0.41
N SER A 122 -6.48 17.79 0.83
CA SER A 122 -7.19 18.74 1.73
C SER A 122 -8.42 19.41 1.12
N GLU A 123 -8.44 19.56 -0.20
CA GLU A 123 -9.54 20.19 -0.92
C GLU A 123 -10.67 19.20 -1.20
N ASN A 124 -10.34 17.92 -1.39
CA ASN A 124 -11.29 16.91 -1.84
C ASN A 124 -11.70 15.88 -0.77
N VAL A 125 -10.90 15.70 0.29
CA VAL A 125 -11.22 14.78 1.40
C VAL A 125 -11.59 15.59 2.65
N PRO A 126 -12.81 15.44 3.20
CA PRO A 126 -13.22 16.17 4.40
C PRO A 126 -12.38 15.84 5.64
N GLY A 127 -12.08 16.87 6.42
CA GLY A 127 -11.37 16.76 7.70
C GLY A 127 -9.85 16.84 7.57
N THR A 128 -9.17 16.78 8.72
CA THR A 128 -7.72 16.91 8.81
C THR A 128 -7.07 15.54 9.02
N PRO A 129 -6.31 15.02 8.04
CA PRO A 129 -5.68 13.70 8.16
C PRO A 129 -4.52 13.72 9.14
N MET A 130 -4.13 12.54 9.62
CA MET A 130 -2.83 12.37 10.27
C MET A 130 -1.76 12.15 9.22
N ILE A 131 -0.58 12.74 9.42
CA ILE A 131 0.55 12.60 8.50
C ILE A 131 1.77 12.16 9.27
N ARG A 132 2.35 11.03 8.88
CA ARG A 132 3.62 10.54 9.41
C ARG A 132 4.76 10.96 8.50
N ILE A 133 5.79 11.57 9.07
CA ILE A 133 6.98 12.06 8.36
C ILE A 133 8.19 11.27 8.85
N GLY A 134 8.86 10.56 7.93
CA GLY A 134 10.16 9.93 8.18
C GLY A 134 11.30 10.85 7.75
N LYS A 135 11.53 10.92 6.43
CA LYS A 135 12.47 11.85 5.78
C LYS A 135 11.69 12.80 4.88
N SER A 136 11.73 14.10 5.19
CA SER A 136 11.10 15.15 4.38
C SER A 136 11.71 15.19 2.97
N PRO A 137 10.94 15.50 1.90
CA PRO A 137 9.51 15.85 1.91
C PRO A 137 8.57 14.63 1.94
N GLY A 138 9.12 13.41 1.91
CA GLY A 138 8.34 12.18 1.92
C GLY A 138 7.49 12.00 3.19
N CYS A 139 6.25 11.56 3.00
CA CYS A 139 5.30 11.37 4.10
C CYS A 139 4.25 10.29 3.81
N GLN A 140 3.59 9.82 4.85
CA GLN A 140 2.42 8.94 4.75
C GLN A 140 1.20 9.61 5.35
N ILE A 141 0.06 9.48 4.68
CA ILE A 141 -1.19 10.17 5.06
C ILE A 141 -2.22 9.12 5.44
N TYR A 142 -2.83 9.28 6.61
CA TYR A 142 -3.69 8.28 7.22
C TYR A 142 -5.14 8.76 7.21
N TYR A 143 -6.00 7.91 6.68
CA TYR A 143 -7.45 8.04 6.69
C TYR A 143 -8.09 6.74 7.19
N ARG A 144 -9.24 6.85 7.81
CA ARG A 144 -10.10 5.69 8.04
C ARG A 144 -10.76 5.28 6.71
N ALA A 145 -10.82 3.99 6.44
CA ALA A 145 -11.45 3.48 5.24
C ALA A 145 -12.97 3.72 5.26
N GLY A 146 -13.47 4.40 4.23
CA GLY A 146 -14.88 4.53 3.91
C GLY A 146 -15.43 3.33 3.15
N PRO A 147 -16.76 3.27 2.96
CA PRO A 147 -17.34 2.40 1.95
C PRO A 147 -16.59 2.53 0.63
N THR A 148 -16.36 1.37 -0.01
CA THR A 148 -15.67 1.23 -1.30
C THR A 148 -14.24 1.77 -1.37
N ALA A 149 -13.63 2.16 -0.25
CA ALA A 149 -12.22 2.51 -0.22
C ALA A 149 -11.38 1.24 -0.20
N TYR A 150 -10.43 1.14 -1.12
CA TYR A 150 -9.47 0.03 -1.19
C TYR A 150 -8.10 0.53 -1.64
N GLY A 151 -7.06 -0.24 -1.33
CA GLY A 151 -5.71 0.04 -1.80
C GLY A 151 -5.58 -0.25 -3.28
N ARG A 152 -4.81 0.57 -4.00
CA ARG A 152 -4.38 0.28 -5.38
C ARG A 152 -2.88 0.48 -5.47
N GLN A 153 -2.23 -0.32 -6.31
CA GLN A 153 -0.78 -0.23 -6.53
C GLN A 153 -0.39 0.52 -7.83
N CYS A 154 -1.34 1.19 -8.49
CA CYS A 154 -1.06 2.03 -9.66
C CYS A 154 -0.92 3.50 -9.23
N GLY A 155 0.32 4.01 -9.17
CA GLY A 155 0.63 5.38 -8.75
C GLY A 155 1.28 5.45 -7.36
N PRO A 156 1.01 6.46 -6.51
CA PRO A 156 1.45 6.46 -5.12
C PRO A 156 0.95 5.18 -4.42
N GLU A 157 1.79 4.56 -3.58
CA GLU A 157 1.42 3.28 -2.94
C GLU A 157 0.32 3.53 -1.90
N ILE A 158 -0.80 2.81 -2.02
CA ILE A 158 -1.92 2.90 -1.08
C ILE A 158 -2.03 1.59 -0.29
N PHE A 159 -1.86 1.67 1.02
CA PHE A 159 -1.89 0.55 1.95
C PHE A 159 -3.29 0.40 2.53
N HIS A 160 -3.83 -0.83 2.51
CA HIS A 160 -5.22 -1.08 2.95
C HIS A 160 -5.46 -2.47 3.55
N LEU A 161 -5.10 -3.55 2.83
CA LEU A 161 -5.22 -4.94 3.27
C LEU A 161 -3.89 -5.65 3.07
N ASN A 162 -3.54 -6.58 3.97
CA ASN A 162 -2.35 -7.44 3.85
C ASN A 162 -1.03 -6.67 3.67
N LYS A 163 -0.96 -5.47 4.25
CA LYS A 163 0.21 -4.59 4.25
C LYS A 163 0.56 -4.20 5.68
N GLN A 164 1.72 -3.61 5.86
CA GLN A 164 2.11 -3.00 7.13
C GLN A 164 2.56 -1.57 6.96
N THR A 165 2.41 -0.79 8.01
CA THR A 165 3.04 0.52 8.14
C THR A 165 3.66 0.71 9.51
N VAL A 166 4.71 1.53 9.62
CA VAL A 166 5.37 1.83 10.90
C VAL A 166 4.63 2.97 11.61
N LEU A 167 4.16 2.78 12.83
CA LEU A 167 3.54 3.88 13.59
C LEU A 167 4.61 4.67 14.36
N PHE A 168 5.45 3.93 15.08
CA PHE A 168 6.50 4.46 15.94
C PHE A 168 7.79 3.69 15.70
N GLY A 169 8.93 4.38 15.78
CA GLY A 169 10.23 3.76 15.58
C GLY A 169 11.28 4.74 15.06
N TRP A 170 12.51 4.26 15.01
CA TRP A 170 13.64 4.99 14.45
C TRP A 170 13.68 4.87 12.92
N HIS A 171 13.78 5.99 12.21
CA HIS A 171 13.96 6.01 10.77
C HIS A 171 15.45 6.09 10.40
N ALA A 172 16.05 4.97 9.99
CA ALA A 172 17.50 4.88 9.77
C ALA A 172 18.09 5.97 8.87
N ARG A 173 17.47 6.27 7.71
CA ARG A 173 18.01 7.28 6.79
C ARG A 173 17.86 8.73 7.27
N ALA A 174 16.99 8.98 8.24
CA ALA A 174 16.78 10.32 8.79
C ALA A 174 17.42 10.47 10.17
N GLU A 175 17.96 9.37 10.71
CA GLU A 175 18.62 9.30 12.02
C GLU A 175 17.79 9.95 13.13
N ARG A 176 16.48 9.67 13.13
CA ARG A 176 15.54 10.15 14.14
C ARG A 176 14.25 9.34 14.14
N SER A 177 13.45 9.50 15.19
CA SER A 177 12.09 8.94 15.28
C SER A 177 11.16 9.49 14.19
N TYR A 178 10.18 8.69 13.77
CA TYR A 178 9.09 9.20 12.94
C TYR A 178 8.34 10.32 13.66
N ARG A 179 7.96 11.34 12.91
CA ARG A 179 7.22 12.51 13.39
C ARG A 179 5.80 12.50 12.86
N TRP A 180 4.89 13.19 13.54
CA TRP A 180 3.47 13.24 13.17
C TRP A 180 2.98 14.68 13.01
N LYS A 181 1.98 14.88 12.14
CA LYS A 181 1.14 16.08 12.06
C LYS A 181 -0.33 15.68 12.11
N GLY A 182 -1.16 16.51 12.73
CA GLY A 182 -2.58 16.20 12.92
C GLY A 182 -2.83 15.10 13.96
N GLY A 183 -1.89 14.90 14.90
CA GLY A 183 -1.90 13.85 15.92
C GLY A 183 -1.18 12.57 15.49
N SER A 184 -0.76 11.79 16.48
CA SER A 184 -0.19 10.45 16.34
C SER A 184 -1.20 9.39 16.82
N PRO A 185 -1.00 8.09 16.52
CA PRO A 185 -1.84 7.04 17.05
C PRO A 185 -1.91 7.04 18.60
N ALA A 186 -0.88 7.56 19.27
CA ALA A 186 -0.82 7.62 20.73
C ALA A 186 -1.72 8.70 21.35
N CYS A 187 -2.19 9.70 20.57
CA CYS A 187 -3.11 10.73 21.06
C CYS A 187 -4.42 10.86 20.29
N ARG A 188 -4.48 10.36 19.05
CA ARG A 188 -5.68 10.44 18.23
C ARG A 188 -6.33 9.08 18.11
N ARG A 189 -7.60 9.00 18.55
CA ARG A 189 -8.39 7.78 18.39
C ARG A 189 -8.58 7.46 16.92
N LEU A 190 -8.55 6.18 16.57
CA LEU A 190 -8.76 5.72 15.20
C LEU A 190 -10.10 6.19 14.62
N ILE A 191 -11.14 6.28 15.48
CA ILE A 191 -12.47 6.75 15.07
C ILE A 191 -12.51 8.25 14.72
N ASP A 192 -11.59 9.05 15.27
CA ASP A 192 -11.48 10.49 15.04
C ASP A 192 -10.63 10.83 13.80
N VAL A 193 -10.02 9.82 13.17
CA VAL A 193 -9.33 9.98 11.88
C VAL A 193 -10.38 10.20 10.79
N PRO A 194 -10.20 11.20 9.90
CA PRO A 194 -11.15 11.46 8.82
C PRO A 194 -11.31 10.23 7.94
N LYS A 195 -12.52 10.07 7.41
CA LYS A 195 -12.86 8.97 6.52
C LYS A 195 -12.56 9.37 5.08
N ILE A 196 -11.96 8.47 4.31
CA ILE A 196 -11.78 8.62 2.86
C ILE A 196 -12.62 7.56 2.13
N HIS A 197 -13.33 7.94 1.08
CA HIS A 197 -14.18 7.03 0.30
C HIS A 197 -13.49 6.59 -0.99
N GLY A 198 -13.98 5.50 -1.61
CA GLY A 198 -13.44 5.01 -2.88
C GLY A 198 -13.39 6.08 -3.97
N LYS A 199 -14.43 6.91 -4.09
CA LYS A 199 -14.49 8.01 -5.07
C LYS A 199 -13.36 9.04 -4.89
N ASP A 200 -12.92 9.28 -3.65
CA ASP A 200 -11.89 10.28 -3.35
C ASP A 200 -10.51 9.72 -3.70
N ILE A 201 -10.30 8.42 -3.44
CA ILE A 201 -9.12 7.67 -3.88
C ILE A 201 -9.06 7.64 -5.41
N ASP A 202 -10.17 7.34 -6.08
CA ASP A 202 -10.24 7.28 -7.54
C ASP A 202 -9.97 8.65 -8.18
N GLY A 203 -10.52 9.72 -7.62
CA GLY A 203 -10.21 11.09 -8.05
C GLY A 203 -8.72 11.42 -7.89
N PHE A 204 -8.13 11.05 -6.74
CA PHE A 204 -6.71 11.24 -6.48
C PHE A 204 -5.83 10.47 -7.47
N LEU A 205 -6.15 9.20 -7.73
CA LEU A 205 -5.40 8.36 -8.67
C LEU A 205 -5.62 8.77 -10.12
N MET A 206 -6.81 9.24 -10.50
CA MET A 206 -7.02 9.80 -11.83
C MET A 206 -6.18 11.06 -12.04
N ARG A 207 -5.99 11.87 -10.99
CA ARG A 207 -5.18 13.09 -11.06
C ARG A 207 -3.68 12.83 -11.06
N PHE A 208 -3.21 11.86 -10.28
CA PHE A 208 -1.76 11.67 -10.02
C PHE A 208 -1.23 10.23 -10.11
N GLY A 209 -2.06 9.28 -10.52
CA GLY A 209 -1.69 7.86 -10.65
C GLY A 209 -0.90 7.56 -11.92
N HIS A 210 -0.90 8.47 -12.90
CA HIS A 210 -0.18 8.33 -14.16
C HIS A 210 1.32 8.66 -14.06
N ASP A 211 1.75 9.33 -12.98
CA ASP A 211 3.12 9.86 -12.84
C ASP A 211 4.17 8.76 -12.55
N ARG A 212 3.72 7.55 -12.19
CA ARG A 212 4.55 6.35 -12.14
C ARG A 212 3.98 5.32 -13.10
N MET A 213 4.27 5.46 -14.40
CA MET A 213 4.42 4.24 -15.20
C MET A 213 5.70 3.56 -14.69
N PRO A 214 5.62 2.40 -14.01
CA PRO A 214 6.82 1.74 -13.54
C PRO A 214 7.69 1.42 -14.76
N GLY A 215 8.96 1.83 -14.71
CA GLY A 215 9.96 1.59 -15.76
C GLY A 215 10.29 0.11 -16.04
N ARG A 216 9.43 -0.84 -15.63
CA ARG A 216 9.44 -2.24 -16.04
C ARG A 216 7.99 -2.75 -16.08
N GLN A 217 7.49 -3.06 -17.27
CA GLN A 217 6.15 -3.63 -17.51
C GLN A 217 5.83 -4.84 -16.60
N GLY A 218 6.84 -5.64 -16.20
CA GLY A 218 6.65 -6.78 -15.30
C GLY A 218 6.24 -6.43 -13.86
N GLY A 219 6.54 -5.23 -13.35
CA GLY A 219 6.17 -4.83 -11.99
C GLY A 219 4.66 -4.55 -11.85
N MET A 220 4.05 -4.01 -12.91
CA MET A 220 2.62 -3.68 -12.94
C MET A 220 1.76 -4.94 -13.02
N VAL A 221 2.20 -5.95 -13.79
CA VAL A 221 1.55 -7.26 -13.86
C VAL A 221 1.52 -7.93 -12.49
N MET A 222 2.68 -8.05 -11.82
CA MET A 222 2.75 -8.67 -10.49
C MET A 222 1.96 -7.91 -9.44
N SER A 223 1.84 -6.60 -9.60
CA SER A 223 1.05 -5.75 -8.73
C SER A 223 -0.46 -5.99 -8.91
N ILE A 224 -0.94 -5.99 -10.16
CA ILE A 224 -2.32 -6.31 -10.50
C ILE A 224 -2.69 -7.74 -10.02
N LEU A 225 -1.79 -8.71 -10.22
CA LEU A 225 -1.96 -10.08 -9.74
C LEU A 225 -2.02 -10.18 -8.20
N LYS A 226 -1.22 -9.38 -7.48
CA LYS A 226 -1.23 -9.33 -6.00
C LYS A 226 -2.51 -8.73 -5.46
N ASP A 227 -3.05 -7.69 -6.11
CA ASP A 227 -4.34 -7.09 -5.73
C ASP A 227 -5.51 -8.07 -5.95
N TRP A 228 -5.31 -9.12 -6.77
CA TRP A 228 -6.29 -10.20 -6.98
C TRP A 228 -6.05 -11.44 -6.12
N LYS A 229 -4.92 -11.54 -5.41
CA LYS A 229 -4.67 -12.62 -4.44
C LYS A 229 -5.59 -12.42 -3.23
N GLY A 230 -6.72 -13.11 -3.24
CA GLY A 230 -7.74 -13.07 -2.20
C GLY A 230 -9.18 -13.07 -2.71
N LEU A 231 -9.38 -12.94 -4.03
CA LEU A 231 -10.65 -13.20 -4.69
C LEU A 231 -10.72 -14.67 -5.15
N ASP A 232 -11.94 -15.21 -5.25
CA ASP A 232 -12.16 -16.49 -5.90
C ASP A 232 -11.50 -16.50 -7.30
N PRO A 233 -10.99 -17.66 -7.77
CA PRO A 233 -10.37 -17.75 -9.09
C PRO A 233 -11.28 -17.17 -10.16
N MET A 234 -10.79 -16.15 -10.87
CA MET A 234 -11.57 -15.50 -11.93
C MET A 234 -11.74 -16.46 -13.11
N THR A 235 -12.95 -16.51 -13.67
CA THR A 235 -13.18 -17.16 -14.96
C THR A 235 -12.63 -16.29 -16.10
N LEU A 236 -12.40 -16.87 -17.29
CA LEU A 236 -12.02 -16.08 -18.47
C LEU A 236 -13.06 -14.99 -18.81
N ASN A 237 -14.34 -15.25 -18.52
CA ASN A 237 -15.41 -14.26 -18.73
C ASN A 237 -15.30 -13.10 -17.73
N ASP A 238 -14.96 -13.35 -16.47
CA ASP A 238 -14.71 -12.28 -15.49
C ASP A 238 -13.52 -11.42 -15.91
N MET A 239 -12.47 -12.05 -16.44
CA MET A 239 -11.30 -11.37 -16.98
C MET A 239 -11.66 -10.52 -18.20
N ALA A 240 -12.47 -11.04 -19.11
CA ALA A 240 -12.96 -10.32 -20.29
C ALA A 240 -13.79 -9.08 -19.88
N ALA A 241 -14.68 -9.24 -18.90
CA ALA A 241 -15.49 -8.16 -18.34
C ALA A 241 -14.63 -7.08 -17.67
N ARG A 242 -13.50 -7.45 -17.06
CA ARG A 242 -12.54 -6.49 -16.49
C ARG A 242 -11.73 -5.78 -17.57
N LEU A 243 -11.28 -6.51 -18.58
CA LEU A 243 -10.51 -5.95 -19.68
C LEU A 243 -11.32 -4.90 -20.45
N SER A 244 -12.62 -5.12 -20.64
CA SER A 244 -13.50 -4.17 -21.33
C SER A 244 -13.62 -2.81 -20.61
N LEU A 245 -13.32 -2.76 -19.31
CA LEU A 245 -13.32 -1.54 -18.49
C LEU A 245 -11.97 -0.80 -18.49
N ALA A 246 -10.95 -1.30 -19.21
CA ALA A 246 -9.63 -0.71 -19.21
C ALA A 246 -9.62 0.66 -19.93
N THR A 247 -9.11 1.69 -19.25
CA THR A 247 -8.88 3.02 -19.84
C THR A 247 -7.80 2.97 -20.93
N LYS A 248 -7.77 3.96 -21.84
CA LYS A 248 -6.83 3.97 -23.00
C LYS A 248 -5.37 3.71 -22.60
N SER A 249 -4.90 4.29 -21.50
CA SER A 249 -3.53 4.09 -20.99
C SER A 249 -3.29 2.74 -20.30
N MET A 250 -4.35 2.00 -19.97
CA MET A 250 -4.30 0.77 -19.18
C MET A 250 -4.61 -0.50 -19.97
N ARG A 251 -4.99 -0.39 -21.25
CA ARG A 251 -5.39 -1.54 -22.09
C ARG A 251 -4.29 -2.61 -22.15
N HIS A 252 -3.06 -2.23 -22.47
CA HIS A 252 -1.94 -3.19 -22.59
C HIS A 252 -1.52 -3.79 -21.24
N PRO A 253 -1.25 -2.99 -20.17
CA PRO A 253 -0.89 -3.57 -18.87
C PRO A 253 -1.98 -4.46 -18.28
N THR A 254 -3.26 -4.07 -18.45
CA THR A 254 -4.40 -4.86 -17.95
C THR A 254 -4.51 -6.18 -18.71
N CYS A 255 -4.42 -6.13 -20.05
CA CYS A 255 -4.42 -7.34 -20.89
C CYS A 255 -3.27 -8.27 -20.52
N GLN A 256 -2.06 -7.73 -20.40
CA GLN A 256 -0.88 -8.50 -20.02
C GLN A 256 -1.06 -9.19 -18.67
N ALA A 257 -1.58 -8.47 -17.67
CA ALA A 257 -1.83 -9.03 -16.34
C ALA A 257 -2.90 -10.14 -16.35
N LEU A 258 -4.00 -9.96 -17.10
CA LEU A 258 -5.06 -10.96 -17.22
C LEU A 258 -4.59 -12.21 -17.97
N VAL A 259 -3.82 -12.04 -19.06
CA VAL A 259 -3.22 -13.17 -19.78
C VAL A 259 -2.24 -13.94 -18.88
N SER A 260 -1.40 -13.23 -18.11
CA SER A 260 -0.52 -13.87 -17.13
C SER A 260 -1.28 -14.58 -16.00
N TYR A 261 -2.38 -14.00 -15.51
CA TYR A 261 -3.24 -14.63 -14.51
C TYR A 261 -3.87 -15.91 -15.06
N ALA A 262 -4.52 -15.84 -16.23
CA ALA A 262 -5.19 -16.97 -16.84
C ALA A 262 -4.23 -18.13 -17.09
N TYR A 263 -3.04 -17.85 -17.62
CA TYR A 263 -2.04 -18.88 -17.85
C TYR A 263 -1.53 -19.50 -16.53
N PHE A 264 -1.32 -18.69 -15.48
CA PHE A 264 -0.93 -19.19 -14.16
C PHE A 264 -1.97 -20.15 -13.57
N TYR A 265 -3.26 -19.91 -13.82
CA TYR A 265 -4.38 -20.79 -13.43
C TYR A 265 -4.70 -21.88 -14.48
N MET A 266 -3.73 -22.22 -15.33
CA MET A 266 -3.76 -23.36 -16.25
C MET A 266 -4.87 -23.31 -17.32
N TYR A 267 -5.36 -22.12 -17.69
CA TYR A 267 -6.15 -21.98 -18.90
C TYR A 267 -5.27 -22.19 -20.14
N SER A 268 -5.82 -22.85 -21.17
CA SER A 268 -5.10 -23.09 -22.42
C SER A 268 -4.85 -21.78 -23.17
N VAL A 269 -3.79 -21.74 -23.98
CA VAL A 269 -3.49 -20.57 -24.83
C VAL A 269 -4.65 -20.31 -25.80
N GLU A 270 -5.27 -21.37 -26.28
CA GLU A 270 -6.42 -21.36 -27.17
C GLU A 270 -7.62 -20.67 -26.50
N ASP A 271 -7.96 -21.05 -25.26
CA ASP A 271 -9.08 -20.47 -24.53
C ASP A 271 -8.82 -18.99 -24.16
N ILE A 272 -7.59 -18.68 -23.72
CA ILE A 272 -7.18 -17.31 -23.43
C ILE A 272 -7.31 -16.43 -24.68
N THR A 273 -6.86 -16.93 -25.82
CA THR A 273 -6.93 -16.22 -27.10
C THR A 273 -8.38 -16.03 -27.52
N ALA A 274 -9.18 -17.10 -27.49
CA ALA A 274 -10.58 -17.08 -27.90
C ALA A 274 -11.41 -16.06 -27.10
N VAL A 275 -11.14 -15.90 -25.80
CA VAL A 275 -11.94 -15.04 -24.92
C VAL A 275 -11.38 -13.61 -24.82
N LEU A 276 -10.08 -13.44 -24.58
CA LEU A 276 -9.51 -12.12 -24.27
C LEU A 276 -9.09 -11.32 -25.50
N GLN A 277 -8.67 -11.97 -26.59
CA GLN A 277 -8.22 -11.27 -27.80
C GLN A 277 -9.31 -10.41 -28.43
N PRO A 278 -10.57 -10.89 -28.61
CA PRO A 278 -11.62 -10.06 -29.19
C PRO A 278 -11.91 -8.81 -28.34
N VAL A 279 -11.91 -8.97 -27.02
CA VAL A 279 -12.12 -7.85 -26.08
C VAL A 279 -10.96 -6.87 -26.18
N PHE A 280 -9.71 -7.34 -26.14
CA PHE A 280 -8.53 -6.49 -26.29
C PHE A 280 -8.59 -5.66 -27.58
N LEU A 281 -8.84 -6.30 -28.72
CA LEU A 281 -8.95 -5.63 -30.01
C LEU A 281 -10.11 -4.64 -30.09
N SER A 282 -11.22 -4.93 -29.39
CA SER A 282 -12.38 -4.04 -29.34
C SER A 282 -12.09 -2.71 -28.66
N LEU A 283 -11.10 -2.66 -27.77
CA LEU A 283 -10.70 -1.45 -27.07
C LEU A 283 -10.06 -0.41 -28.01
N PHE A 284 -9.60 -0.80 -29.20
CA PHE A 284 -8.89 0.07 -30.13
C PHE A 284 -9.76 0.48 -31.32
N GLU A 285 -9.57 1.73 -31.76
CA GLU A 285 -10.23 2.25 -32.96
C GLU A 285 -9.78 1.48 -34.19
N ARG A 286 -10.60 1.44 -35.25
CA ARG A 286 -10.29 0.65 -36.47
C ARG A 286 -8.91 0.97 -37.06
N GLY A 287 -8.48 2.23 -36.99
CA GLY A 287 -7.16 2.67 -37.47
C GLY A 287 -5.98 2.22 -36.60
N GLU A 288 -6.21 1.93 -35.33
CA GLU A 288 -5.21 1.52 -34.33
C GLU A 288 -4.98 -0.01 -34.34
N ARG A 289 -5.84 -0.79 -35.01
CA ARG A 289 -5.83 -2.27 -34.93
C ARG A 289 -4.70 -2.97 -35.68
N ARG A 290 -3.95 -2.26 -36.52
CA ARG A 290 -2.90 -2.86 -37.34
C ARG A 290 -1.77 -3.35 -36.43
N GLY A 291 -1.54 -4.67 -36.41
CA GLY A 291 -0.47 -5.29 -35.63
C GLY A 291 -0.87 -5.71 -34.20
N LEU A 292 -2.05 -5.34 -33.71
CA LEU A 292 -2.49 -5.68 -32.35
C LEU A 292 -2.71 -7.18 -32.11
N VAL A 293 -3.03 -7.93 -33.17
CA VAL A 293 -3.08 -9.41 -33.10
C VAL A 293 -1.71 -9.97 -32.73
N ARG A 294 -0.66 -9.55 -33.43
CA ARG A 294 0.73 -9.94 -33.14
C ARG A 294 1.20 -9.45 -31.78
N GLU A 295 0.72 -8.29 -31.37
CA GLU A 295 1.03 -7.77 -30.05
C GLU A 295 0.41 -8.62 -28.94
N PHE A 296 -0.87 -9.00 -29.08
CA PHE A 296 -1.54 -9.90 -28.15
C PHE A 296 -0.86 -11.28 -28.09
N GLU A 297 -0.47 -11.84 -29.25
CA GLU A 297 0.38 -13.05 -29.31
C GLU A 297 1.69 -12.87 -28.54
N GLY A 298 2.30 -11.68 -28.62
CA GLY A 298 3.47 -11.30 -27.84
C GLY A 298 3.22 -11.29 -26.33
N LEU A 299 2.04 -10.84 -25.89
CA LEU A 299 1.64 -10.88 -24.47
C LEU A 299 1.48 -12.32 -23.97
N ILE A 300 0.88 -13.20 -24.78
CA ILE A 300 0.78 -14.63 -24.47
C ILE A 300 2.17 -15.24 -24.34
N LYS A 301 3.03 -15.03 -25.34
CA LYS A 301 4.40 -15.55 -25.33
C LYS A 301 5.16 -15.09 -24.08
N TYR A 302 5.05 -13.80 -23.74
CA TYR A 302 5.64 -13.26 -22.52
C TYR A 302 5.12 -13.97 -21.26
N ALA A 303 3.80 -14.16 -21.14
CA ALA A 303 3.20 -14.84 -20.00
C ALA A 303 3.66 -16.30 -19.87
N VAL A 304 3.78 -17.02 -20.99
CA VAL A 304 4.32 -18.39 -21.04
C VAL A 304 5.77 -18.40 -20.58
N ASP A 305 6.62 -17.53 -21.14
CA ASP A 305 8.04 -17.47 -20.83
C ASP A 305 8.31 -17.13 -19.35
N GLU A 306 7.59 -16.15 -18.80
CA GLU A 306 7.74 -15.73 -17.40
C GLU A 306 7.22 -16.79 -16.41
N ASN A 307 6.08 -17.42 -16.69
CA ASN A 307 5.58 -18.49 -15.82
C ASN A 307 6.50 -19.72 -15.88
N ASN A 308 7.03 -20.08 -17.05
CA ASN A 308 8.01 -21.16 -17.17
C ASN A 308 9.31 -20.86 -16.40
N ARG A 309 9.74 -19.59 -16.34
CA ARG A 309 10.89 -19.17 -15.50
C ARG A 309 10.56 -19.26 -14.01
N ALA A 310 9.36 -18.84 -13.61
CA ALA A 310 8.91 -18.91 -12.22
C ALA A 310 8.81 -20.35 -11.71
N ILE A 311 8.28 -21.27 -12.54
CA ILE A 311 8.16 -22.71 -12.22
C ILE A 311 9.55 -23.34 -12.10
N LYS A 312 10.49 -23.02 -13.00
CA LYS A 312 11.88 -23.54 -12.93
C LYS A 312 12.66 -23.06 -11.68
N GLY A 313 12.23 -21.96 -11.05
CA GLY A 313 12.81 -21.46 -9.80
C GLY A 313 12.21 -22.09 -8.54
N ILE A 314 11.15 -22.88 -8.65
CA ILE A 314 10.47 -23.55 -7.54
C ILE A 314 10.73 -25.05 -7.67
N THR A 315 11.75 -25.58 -7.01
CA THR A 315 11.81 -27.01 -6.71
C THR A 315 10.69 -27.33 -5.73
N VAL A 316 9.59 -27.87 -6.24
CA VAL A 316 8.54 -28.46 -5.40
C VAL A 316 9.03 -29.85 -4.98
N PRO A 317 9.27 -30.13 -3.69
CA PRO A 317 9.65 -31.46 -3.25
C PRO A 317 8.51 -32.44 -3.54
N GLY A 318 8.77 -33.49 -4.32
CA GLY A 318 7.88 -34.65 -4.44
C GLY A 318 7.05 -34.79 -5.72
N VAL A 319 7.30 -34.02 -6.78
CA VAL A 319 6.70 -34.27 -8.11
C VAL A 319 7.80 -34.73 -9.07
N PRO A 320 7.79 -35.98 -9.57
CA PRO A 320 8.75 -36.41 -10.58
C PRO A 320 8.44 -35.72 -11.92
N LEU A 321 9.50 -35.29 -12.61
CA LEU A 321 9.46 -34.79 -13.99
C LEU A 321 8.94 -35.87 -14.94
#